data_AF-A0A098LF24-F1
#
_entry.id   AF-A0A098LF24-F1
#
_cell.length_a   1.000
_cell.length_b   1.000
_cell.length_c   1.000
_cell.angle_alpha   90.00
_cell.angle_beta   90.00
_cell.angle_gamma   90.00
#
_symmetry.space_group_name_H-M   'P 1'
#
loop_
_entity.id
_entity.type
_entity.pdbx_description
1 polymer ?
#
loop_
_entity_poly.entity_id
_entity_poly.type
_entity_poly.pdbx_seq_one_letter_code
_entity_poly.pdbx_strand_id
1 'polypeptide(L)' 'MPIYYKNKHIGTRRVDFLVEGIISVELKAVSRLEPVHLAQALNYLEAYNLEVGLLTLAQRV' A
#
# COMPACT_ATOMS: atom_id res chain seq x y z
N MET A 1 4.32 -6.94 6.40
CA MET A 1 3.10 -6.69 7.18
C MET A 1 2.17 -7.89 7.05
N PRO A 2 1.60 -8.39 8.15
CA PRO A 2 0.58 -9.43 8.12
C PRO A 2 -0.67 -8.91 7.39
N ILE A 3 -1.28 -9.75 6.57
CA ILE A 3 -2.53 -9.44 5.85
C ILE A 3 -3.67 -10.18 6.54
N TYR A 4 -4.75 -9.44 6.81
CA TYR A 4 -6.00 -9.99 7.29
C TYR A 4 -7.09 -9.82 6.24
N TYR A 5 -7.82 -10.90 5.96
CA TYR A 5 -9.06 -10.85 5.17
C TYR A 5 -10.18 -11.40 6.03
N LYS A 6 -11.22 -10.58 6.27
CA LYS A 6 -12.33 -10.93 7.18
C LYS A 6 -11.83 -11.47 8.54
N ASN A 7 -10.90 -10.74 9.18
CA ASN A 7 -10.25 -11.12 10.44
C ASN A 7 -9.43 -12.43 10.41
N LYS A 8 -9.24 -13.05 9.25
CA LYS A 8 -8.39 -14.23 9.10
C LYS A 8 -7.02 -13.82 8.58
N HIS A 9 -5.96 -14.22 9.28
CA HIS A 9 -4.59 -14.05 8.78
C HIS A 9 -4.38 -14.95 7.55
N ILE A 10 -4.01 -14.35 6.42
CA ILE A 10 -3.83 -15.05 5.13
C ILE A 10 -2.38 -15.02 4.62
N GLY A 11 -1.47 -14.42 5.38
CA GLY A 11 -0.05 -14.38 5.04
C GLY A 11 0.55 -13.01 5.29
N THR A 12 1.72 -12.77 4.70
CA THR A 12 2.43 -11.50 4.83
C THR A 12 2.73 -10.89 3.48
N ARG A 13 2.85 -9.58 3.45
CA ARG A 13 3.30 -8.85 2.28
C ARG A 13 4.20 -7.69 2.67
N ARG A 14 5.20 -7.44 1.84
CA ARG A 14 6.12 -6.34 2.02
C ARG A 14 5.47 -5.05 1.52
N VAL A 15 5.57 -4.00 2.32
CA VAL A 15 5.30 -2.61 1.91
C VAL A 15 6.63 -1.96 1.54
N ASP A 16 6.61 -0.99 0.64
CA ASP A 16 7.84 -0.28 0.25
C ASP A 16 8.39 0.50 1.46
N PHE A 17 7.53 1.31 2.08
CA PHE A 17 7.82 1.93 3.37
C PHE A 17 6.60 1.92 4.29
N LEU A 18 6.90 1.85 5.58
CA LEU A 18 5.96 2.10 6.67
C LEU A 18 6.56 3.19 7.54
N VAL A 19 6.00 4.40 7.48
CA VAL A 19 6.49 5.57 8.20
C VAL A 19 5.76 5.66 9.54
N GLU A 20 6.53 5.77 10.63
CA GLU A 20 6.04 5.85 12.01
C GLU A 20 5.07 4.72 12.42
N GLY A 21 5.08 3.58 11.70
CA GLY A 21 4.15 2.47 11.94
C GLY A 21 2.70 2.74 11.54
N ILE A 22 2.36 3.92 11.01
CA ILE A 22 0.98 4.38 10.81
C ILE A 22 0.67 4.84 9.38
N ILE A 23 1.68 5.15 8.57
CA ILE A 23 1.49 5.62 7.19
C ILE A 23 2.20 4.65 6.24
N SER A 24 1.44 4.00 5.35
CA SER A 24 2.01 3.22 4.26
C SER A 24 2.41 4.14 3.11
N VAL A 25 3.61 3.94 2.54
CA VAL A 25 4.02 4.60 1.31
C VAL A 25 4.26 3.54 0.25
N GLU A 26 3.57 3.67 -0.87
CA GLU A 26 3.68 2.76 -2.02
C GLU A 26 4.28 3.52 -3.21
N LEU A 27 5.38 3.00 -3.74
CA LEU A 27 6.07 3.55 -4.91
C LEU A 27 5.74 2.74 -6.15
N LYS A 28 5.41 3.44 -7.24
CA LYS A 28 5.23 2.84 -8.56
C LYS A 28 6.22 3.42 -9.56
N ALA A 29 7.03 2.56 -10.16
CA ALA A 29 7.90 2.93 -11.28
C ALA A 29 7.10 2.93 -12.60
N VAL A 30 6.12 3.83 -12.69
CA VAL A 30 5.21 3.97 -13.83
C VAL A 30 5.16 5.41 -14.29
N SER A 31 4.90 5.64 -15.58
CA SER A 31 4.77 7.00 -16.14
C SER A 31 3.50 7.71 -15.69
N ARG A 32 2.45 6.95 -15.35
CA ARG A 32 1.16 7.46 -14.88
C ARG A 32 0.52 6.49 -13.90
N LEU A 33 -0.17 7.04 -12.89
CA LEU A 33 -1.04 6.25 -12.05
C LEU A 33 -2.34 5.90 -12.77
N GLU A 34 -2.71 4.63 -12.74
CA GLU A 34 -3.98 4.12 -13.23
C GLU A 34 -4.92 3.83 -12.05
N PRO A 35 -6.25 3.79 -12.26
CA PRO A 35 -7.21 3.49 -11.19
C PRO A 35 -6.92 2.19 -10.42
N VAL A 36 -6.32 1.19 -11.07
CA VAL A 36 -5.91 -0.06 -10.44
C VAL A 36 -4.86 0.14 -9.34
N HIS A 37 -3.97 1.13 -9.48
CA HIS A 37 -2.96 1.44 -8.46
C HIS A 37 -3.58 2.03 -7.21
N LEU A 38 -4.60 2.89 -7.38
CA LEU A 38 -5.37 3.43 -6.25
C LEU A 38 -6.18 2.33 -5.56
N ALA A 39 -6.88 1.50 -6.33
CA ALA A 39 -7.63 0.37 -5.79
C ALA A 39 -6.72 -0.58 -4.99
N GLN A 40 -5.52 -0.86 -5.49
CA GLN A 40 -4.52 -1.66 -4.77
C GLN A 40 -4.09 -0.98 -3.45
N ALA A 41 -3.81 0.33 -3.47
CA ALA A 41 -3.40 1.06 -2.26
C ALA A 41 -4.50 1.06 -1.19
N LEU A 42 -5.76 1.26 -1.58
CA LEU A 42 -6.91 1.20 -0.67
C LEU A 42 -7.08 -0.19 -0.05
N ASN A 43 -6.96 -1.25 -0.85
CA ASN A 43 -7.03 -2.62 -0.33
C ASN A 43 -5.93 -2.90 0.71
N TYR A 44 -4.76 -2.28 0.58
CA TYR A 44 -3.70 -2.41 1.58
C TYR A 44 -3.99 -1.64 2.86
N LEU A 45 -4.58 -0.44 2.77
CA LEU A 45 -5.03 0.29 3.96
C LEU A 45 -6.02 -0.55 4.77
N GLU A 46 -7.01 -1.16 4.10
CA GLU A 46 -7.98 -2.05 4.75
C GLU A 46 -7.30 -3.30 5.32
N ALA A 47 -6.47 -3.99 4.53
CA ALA A 47 -5.78 -5.21 4.95
C ALA A 47 -4.82 -5.02 6.14
N TYR A 48 -4.26 -3.83 6.29
CA TYR A 48 -3.33 -3.46 7.37
C TYR A 48 -3.96 -2.62 8.47
N ASN A 49 -5.26 -2.33 8.37
CA ASN A 49 -5.97 -1.46 9.30
C ASN A 49 -5.28 -0.09 9.49
N LEU A 50 -4.88 0.52 8.37
CA LEU A 50 -4.26 1.84 8.31
C LEU A 50 -5.29 2.87 7.80
N GLU A 51 -5.31 4.06 8.38
CA GLU A 51 -6.25 5.11 8.00
C GLU A 51 -5.78 5.90 6.77
N VAL A 52 -4.46 6.11 6.65
CA VAL A 52 -3.86 6.97 5.62
C VAL A 52 -2.69 6.26 4.96
N GLY A 53 -2.57 6.45 3.65
CA GLY A 53 -1.41 6.02 2.88
C GLY A 53 -1.07 7.02 1.78
N LEU A 54 0.17 6.93 1.30
CA LEU A 54 0.70 7.77 0.24
C LEU A 54 0.99 6.90 -0.99
N LEU A 55 0.31 7.18 -2.10
CA LEU A 55 0.55 6.55 -3.39
C LEU A 55 1.35 7.50 -4.27
N THR A 56 2.57 7.13 -4.64
CA THR A 56 3.48 7.98 -5.42
C THR A 56 4.06 7.24 -6.62
N LEU A 57 4.33 7.99 -7.68
CA LEU A 57 5.09 7.50 -8.83
C LEU A 57 6.54 7.95 -8.72
N ALA A 58 7.46 7.10 -9.15
CA ALA A 58 8.88 7.40 -9.24
C ALA A 58 9.26 7.60 -10.72
N GLN A 59 9.82 8.76 -11.03
CA GLN A 59 10.39 9.05 -12.34
C GLN A 59 11.91 9.03 -12.25
N ARG A 60 12.55 8.51 -13.29
CA ARG A 60 13.99 8.62 -13.43
C ARG A 60 14.33 10.03 -13.90
N VAL A 61 15.22 10.70 -13.18
CA VAL A 61 15.81 12.00 -13.56
C VAL A 61 16.87 11.81 -14.63
#